data_AF-A0A2V9P5J8-F1
#
_entry.id   AF-A0A2V9P5J8-F1
#
_cell.length_a   1.000
_cell.length_b   1.000
_cell.length_c   1.000
_cell.angle_alpha   90.00
_cell.angle_beta   90.00
_cell.angle_gamma   90.00
#
_symmetry.space_group_name_H-M   'P 1'
#
loop_
_entity.id
_entity.type
_entity.pdbx_description
1 polymer ?
#
loop_
_entity_poly.entity_id
_entity_poly.type
_entity_poly.pdbx_seq_one_letter_code
_entity_poly.pdbx_strand_id
1 'polypeptide(L)'
;MDKSGSLYGTTTEGGKENCVPSGMAISCGTVFRLDTTGKETVLYSFTGAPDGANPFAGLTMDKEGNLYGTTTEGGAENCAFFGEIISCGTLFKVDTTGKETVLYTFTGFADGANPYAGLIMGKQGNLYGTTAYGGTSNCPGIVGFNGCGTVFKLDTSENETVLHSFTGAPDGANPFAGLIMDKDGNLYGTTSGGGRLGYGTVFKLALAQ
;
A
#
# COMPACT_ATOMS: atom_id res chain seq x y z
N MET A 1 10.05 6.05 14.12
CA MET A 1 10.96 5.78 15.26
C MET A 1 10.08 5.57 16.48
N ASP A 2 10.35 4.56 17.30
CA ASP A 2 9.64 4.35 18.57
C ASP A 2 10.20 5.26 19.68
N LYS A 3 9.69 5.10 20.90
CA LYS A 3 10.18 5.85 22.08
C LYS A 3 11.60 5.48 22.51
N SER A 4 12.12 4.33 22.08
CA SER A 4 13.49 3.89 22.38
C SER A 4 14.53 4.46 21.41
N GLY A 5 14.08 5.10 20.33
CA GLY A 5 14.94 5.57 19.25
C GLY A 5 15.13 4.56 18.13
N SER A 6 14.45 3.40 18.19
CA SER A 6 14.53 2.37 17.16
C SER A 6 13.76 2.78 15.91
N LEU A 7 14.37 2.57 14.75
CA LEU A 7 13.76 2.75 13.44
C LEU A 7 13.16 1.42 12.96
N TYR A 8 12.12 1.54 12.14
CA TYR A 8 11.43 0.40 11.54
C TYR A 8 11.23 0.71 10.07
N GLY A 9 11.39 -0.30 9.23
CA GLY A 9 11.28 -0.13 7.80
C GLY A 9 11.05 -1.44 7.10
N THR A 10 11.02 -1.36 5.78
CA THR A 10 10.88 -2.51 4.91
C THR A 10 12.02 -2.58 3.91
N THR A 11 12.26 -3.78 3.42
CA THR A 11 13.14 -4.01 2.27
C THR A 11 12.31 -4.65 1.17
N THR A 12 12.53 -4.25 -0.08
CA THR A 12 11.89 -4.92 -1.24
C THR A 12 12.55 -6.26 -1.55
N GLU A 13 13.78 -6.45 -1.10
CA GLU A 13 14.57 -7.68 -1.24
C GLU A 13 15.04 -8.20 0.13
N GLY A 14 15.54 -9.43 0.19
CA GLY A 14 15.79 -10.19 1.41
C GLY A 14 14.56 -10.96 1.90
N GLY A 15 14.77 -11.80 2.92
CA GLY A 15 13.72 -12.63 3.51
C GLY A 15 13.81 -14.10 3.11
N LYS A 16 12.67 -14.80 3.06
CA LYS A 16 12.64 -16.23 2.69
C LYS A 16 12.87 -16.38 1.19
N GLU A 17 13.66 -17.38 0.80
CA GLU A 17 13.93 -17.72 -0.60
C GLU A 17 12.66 -18.22 -1.31
N ASN A 18 12.61 -18.10 -2.64
CA ASN A 18 11.52 -18.56 -3.53
C ASN A 18 10.21 -17.75 -3.55
N CYS A 19 10.28 -16.43 -3.43
CA CYS A 19 9.18 -15.57 -3.92
C CYS A 19 9.16 -15.60 -5.44
N VAL A 20 8.15 -16.19 -6.07
CA VAL A 20 7.96 -16.07 -7.52
C VAL A 20 6.50 -16.28 -7.91
N PRO A 21 5.93 -15.31 -8.65
CA PRO A 21 4.98 -15.60 -9.72
C PRO A 21 5.69 -15.86 -11.07
N SER A 22 6.90 -15.33 -11.29
CA SER A 22 7.50 -15.14 -12.64
C SER A 22 8.84 -15.84 -12.92
N GLY A 23 9.28 -16.80 -12.11
CA GLY A 23 10.44 -17.66 -12.42
C GLY A 23 11.86 -17.08 -12.25
N MET A 24 12.02 -15.83 -11.82
CA MET A 24 13.32 -15.30 -11.34
C MET A 24 13.22 -14.99 -9.85
N ALA A 25 13.59 -15.96 -9.01
CA ALA A 25 13.57 -15.82 -7.56
C ALA A 25 14.72 -14.93 -7.08
N ILE A 26 14.40 -13.78 -6.48
CA ILE A 26 15.39 -12.98 -5.74
C ILE A 26 14.97 -12.56 -4.33
N SER A 27 13.68 -12.69 -3.93
CA SER A 27 13.09 -12.66 -2.56
C SER A 27 11.82 -11.78 -2.48
N CYS A 28 11.09 -11.81 -1.36
CA CYS A 28 9.79 -11.09 -1.18
C CYS A 28 9.90 -9.78 -0.40
N GLY A 29 11.04 -9.50 0.22
CA GLY A 29 11.22 -8.39 1.15
C GLY A 29 10.98 -8.75 2.62
N THR A 30 11.32 -7.81 3.50
CA THR A 30 11.23 -7.97 4.96
C THR A 30 10.65 -6.74 5.65
N VAL A 31 10.22 -6.92 6.89
CA VAL A 31 10.05 -5.87 7.89
C VAL A 31 11.19 -5.97 8.88
N PHE A 32 11.88 -4.88 9.17
CA PHE A 32 13.03 -4.86 10.08
C PHE A 32 12.91 -3.77 11.15
N ARG A 33 13.66 -3.96 12.23
CA ARG A 33 13.98 -2.96 13.25
C ARG A 33 15.47 -2.66 13.21
N LEU A 34 15.83 -1.38 13.28
CA LEU A 34 17.19 -0.91 13.45
C LEU A 34 17.28 -0.19 14.80
N ASP A 35 18.08 -0.69 15.73
CA ASP A 35 18.25 -0.05 17.03
C ASP A 35 19.22 1.15 16.99
N THR A 36 19.37 1.85 18.11
CA THR A 36 20.23 3.04 18.22
C THR A 36 21.73 2.75 18.09
N THR A 37 22.13 1.47 18.11
CA THR A 37 23.51 1.04 17.83
C THR A 37 23.74 0.72 16.35
N GLY A 38 22.67 0.75 15.55
CA GLY A 38 22.72 0.35 14.14
C GLY A 38 22.61 -1.16 13.93
N LYS A 39 22.19 -1.93 14.95
CA LYS A 39 21.96 -3.36 14.79
C LYS A 39 20.57 -3.60 14.20
N GLU A 40 20.56 -4.29 13.06
CA GLU A 40 19.33 -4.70 12.39
C GLU A 40 18.77 -6.00 13.00
N THR A 41 17.45 -6.09 13.07
CA THR A 41 16.70 -7.29 13.42
C THR A 41 15.54 -7.44 12.43
N VAL A 42 15.53 -8.53 11.66
CA VAL A 42 14.38 -8.88 10.82
C VAL A 42 13.24 -9.31 11.75
N LEU A 43 12.10 -8.62 11.62
CA LEU A 43 10.88 -8.91 12.37
C LEU A 43 9.97 -9.86 11.59
N TYR A 44 9.91 -9.70 10.27
CA TYR A 44 9.10 -10.54 9.38
C TYR A 44 9.74 -10.67 8.00
N SER A 45 9.58 -11.83 7.38
CA SER A 45 10.02 -12.11 6.01
C SER A 45 8.82 -12.59 5.20
N PHE A 46 8.47 -11.83 4.17
CA PHE A 46 7.34 -12.11 3.30
C PHE A 46 7.53 -13.39 2.49
N THR A 47 6.42 -13.96 1.99
CA THR A 47 6.41 -15.19 1.19
C THR A 47 5.74 -15.09 -0.18
N GLY A 48 5.13 -13.93 -0.52
CA GLY A 48 4.42 -13.73 -1.77
C GLY A 48 2.92 -14.00 -1.62
N ALA A 49 2.40 -15.03 -2.28
CA ALA A 49 1.01 -15.45 -2.07
C ALA A 49 0.97 -16.48 -0.91
N PRO A 50 0.04 -16.34 0.05
CA PRO A 50 -1.07 -15.38 0.11
C PRO A 50 -0.77 -14.09 0.89
N ASP A 51 0.44 -13.86 1.40
CA ASP A 51 0.73 -12.74 2.30
C ASP A 51 1.01 -11.40 1.60
N GLY A 52 2.18 -11.23 1.01
CA GLY A 52 2.62 -9.99 0.39
C GLY A 52 4.02 -10.15 -0.19
N ALA A 53 4.41 -9.26 -1.10
CA ALA A 53 5.76 -9.14 -1.63
C ALA A 53 6.05 -7.70 -2.07
N ASN A 54 7.33 -7.33 -2.04
CA ASN A 54 7.82 -6.01 -2.45
C ASN A 54 7.19 -4.86 -1.64
N PRO A 55 7.40 -4.80 -0.31
CA PRO A 55 6.99 -3.64 0.49
C PRO A 55 7.89 -2.42 0.23
N PHE A 56 7.40 -1.47 -0.58
CA PHE A 56 8.18 -0.28 -0.99
C PHE A 56 8.17 0.88 0.03
N ALA A 57 7.13 0.98 0.85
CA ALA A 57 6.89 2.17 1.66
C ALA A 57 7.27 2.03 3.13
N GLY A 58 7.43 3.17 3.80
CA GLY A 58 7.57 3.23 5.25
C GLY A 58 6.33 2.72 6.00
N LEU A 59 6.55 2.30 7.24
CA LEU A 59 5.53 1.74 8.11
C LEU A 59 4.84 2.81 8.95
N THR A 60 3.54 2.63 9.18
CA THR A 60 2.79 3.36 10.21
C THR A 60 2.78 2.55 11.49
N MET A 61 3.04 3.19 12.63
CA MET A 61 3.06 2.52 13.94
C MET A 61 1.91 3.04 14.81
N ASP A 62 1.18 2.13 15.46
CA ASP A 62 0.18 2.49 16.47
C ASP A 62 0.82 2.74 17.85
N LYS A 63 -0.01 2.96 18.88
CA LYS A 63 0.48 3.26 20.24
C LYS A 63 0.99 2.01 20.96
N GLU A 64 0.51 0.85 20.55
CA GLU A 64 0.84 -0.47 21.05
C GLU A 64 2.15 -0.99 20.45
N GLY A 65 2.64 -0.37 19.38
CA GLY A 65 3.88 -0.72 18.69
C GLY A 65 3.68 -1.68 17.52
N ASN A 66 2.45 -1.91 17.09
CA ASN A 66 2.18 -2.67 15.87
C ASN A 66 2.53 -1.83 14.65
N LEU A 67 3.09 -2.49 13.63
CA LEU A 67 3.54 -1.89 12.39
C LEU A 67 2.54 -2.21 11.28
N TYR A 68 2.13 -1.21 10.53
CA TYR A 68 1.19 -1.30 9.44
C TYR A 68 1.86 -0.85 8.15
N GLY A 69 1.64 -1.59 7.07
CA GLY A 69 2.24 -1.28 5.78
C GLY A 69 1.47 -1.90 4.63
N THR A 70 2.04 -1.72 3.45
CA THR A 70 1.51 -2.25 2.21
C THR A 70 2.58 -3.03 1.45
N THR A 71 2.15 -4.00 0.67
CA THR A 71 2.99 -4.68 -0.32
C THR A 71 2.44 -4.39 -1.71
N THR A 72 3.31 -4.15 -2.70
CA THR A 72 2.84 -3.91 -4.07
C THR A 72 2.43 -5.19 -4.77
N GLU A 73 2.94 -6.33 -4.30
CA GLU A 73 2.68 -7.67 -4.81
C GLU A 73 2.32 -8.62 -3.64
N GLY A 74 2.13 -9.90 -3.92
CA GLY A 74 1.50 -10.89 -3.06
C GLY A 74 -0.01 -10.68 -2.88
N GLY A 75 -0.60 -11.46 -2.00
CA GLY A 75 -2.06 -11.49 -1.82
C GLY A 75 -2.76 -12.46 -2.77
N ALA A 76 -3.83 -12.00 -3.44
CA ALA A 76 -4.70 -12.86 -4.22
C ALA A 76 -4.04 -13.32 -5.53
N GLU A 77 -4.14 -14.63 -5.81
CA GLU A 77 -3.55 -15.29 -6.99
C GLU A 77 -4.26 -14.97 -8.31
N ASN A 78 -5.35 -14.20 -8.31
CA ASN A 78 -6.18 -13.95 -9.50
C ASN A 78 -6.19 -12.49 -9.97
N CYS A 79 -5.29 -11.67 -9.46
CA CYS A 79 -5.01 -10.38 -10.07
C CYS A 79 -4.19 -10.63 -11.34
N ALA A 80 -4.73 -10.26 -12.51
CA ALA A 80 -4.19 -10.68 -13.81
C ALA A 80 -3.78 -9.48 -14.66
N PHE A 81 -2.57 -9.55 -15.22
CA PHE A 81 -2.06 -8.64 -16.25
C PHE A 81 -1.78 -9.47 -17.51
N PHE A 82 -2.52 -9.23 -18.59
CA PHE A 82 -2.34 -9.94 -19.88
C PHE A 82 -2.22 -11.47 -19.81
N GLY A 83 -2.85 -12.13 -18.83
CA GLY A 83 -2.81 -13.58 -18.66
C GLY A 83 -1.63 -14.11 -17.84
N GLU A 84 -0.75 -13.23 -17.34
CA GLU A 84 0.18 -13.55 -16.26
C GLU A 84 -0.44 -13.15 -14.91
N ILE A 85 -0.31 -14.04 -13.92
CA ILE A 85 -0.77 -13.78 -12.56
C ILE A 85 0.21 -12.77 -11.94
N ILE A 86 -0.25 -11.52 -11.80
CA ILE A 86 0.44 -10.49 -11.04
C ILE A 86 -0.43 -10.20 -9.85
N SER A 87 -0.02 -10.69 -8.69
CA SER A 87 -0.66 -10.43 -7.42
C SER A 87 -0.80 -8.92 -7.13
N CYS A 88 -1.93 -8.49 -6.56
CA CYS A 88 -2.37 -7.09 -6.50
C CYS A 88 -1.85 -6.29 -5.28
N GLY A 89 -1.17 -6.96 -4.35
CA GLY A 89 -0.70 -6.35 -3.12
C GLY A 89 -1.67 -6.49 -1.95
N THR A 90 -1.16 -6.26 -0.74
CA THR A 90 -1.93 -6.37 0.50
C THR A 90 -1.68 -5.19 1.44
N LEU A 91 -2.58 -5.04 2.42
CA LEU A 91 -2.31 -4.34 3.67
C LEU A 91 -1.97 -5.38 4.73
N PHE A 92 -0.92 -5.12 5.50
CA PHE A 92 -0.49 -6.03 6.55
C PHE A 92 -0.29 -5.31 7.88
N LYS A 93 -0.31 -6.10 8.95
CA LYS A 93 0.15 -5.72 10.29
C LYS A 93 1.26 -6.67 10.74
N VAL A 94 2.34 -6.15 11.32
CA VAL A 94 3.30 -6.93 12.12
C VAL A 94 3.19 -6.47 13.57
N ASP A 95 2.85 -7.40 14.47
CA ASP A 95 2.77 -7.08 15.90
C ASP A 95 4.14 -7.06 16.59
N THR A 96 4.18 -6.67 17.87
CA THR A 96 5.42 -6.56 18.65
C THR A 96 6.16 -7.88 18.85
N THR A 97 5.54 -9.02 18.53
CA THR A 97 6.14 -10.35 18.59
C THR A 97 6.72 -10.80 17.25
N GLY A 98 6.55 -10.00 16.18
CA GLY A 98 6.95 -10.33 14.82
C GLY A 98 5.92 -11.18 14.08
N LYS A 99 4.70 -11.35 14.62
CA LYS A 99 3.63 -12.05 13.91
C LYS A 99 2.99 -11.10 12.90
N GLU A 100 2.99 -11.54 11.64
CA GLU A 100 2.30 -10.86 10.56
C GLU A 100 0.82 -11.27 10.49
N THR A 101 -0.01 -10.35 10.00
CA THR A 101 -1.41 -10.58 9.66
C THR A 101 -1.77 -9.73 8.44
N VAL A 102 -2.21 -10.39 7.37
CA VAL A 102 -2.85 -9.72 6.24
C VAL A 102 -4.19 -9.16 6.69
N LEU A 103 -4.33 -7.84 6.61
CA LEU A 103 -5.56 -7.12 6.96
C LEU A 103 -6.50 -6.98 5.76
N TYR A 104 -5.93 -6.87 4.55
CA TYR A 104 -6.71 -6.74 3.34
C TYR A 104 -5.91 -7.18 2.12
N THR A 105 -6.59 -7.80 1.16
CA THR A 105 -6.01 -8.23 -0.11
C THR A 105 -6.74 -7.55 -1.25
N PHE A 106 -6.02 -6.76 -2.03
CA PHE A 106 -6.58 -6.08 -3.19
C PHE A 106 -6.90 -7.05 -4.33
N THR A 107 -7.96 -6.78 -5.07
CA THR A 107 -8.37 -7.58 -6.23
C THR A 107 -8.00 -6.95 -7.57
N GLY A 108 -7.60 -5.67 -7.59
CA GLY A 108 -7.11 -4.97 -8.79
C GLY A 108 -8.18 -4.29 -9.62
N PHE A 109 -9.44 -4.55 -9.29
CA PHE A 109 -10.59 -4.02 -10.00
C PHE A 109 -11.04 -2.73 -9.33
N ALA A 110 -12.27 -2.68 -8.82
CA ALA A 110 -12.86 -1.48 -8.27
C ALA A 110 -12.18 -1.01 -6.96
N ASP A 111 -11.57 -1.93 -6.21
CA ASP A 111 -10.96 -1.71 -4.89
C ASP A 111 -9.51 -1.19 -4.94
N GLY A 112 -8.79 -1.43 -6.04
CA GLY A 112 -7.44 -0.91 -6.26
C GLY A 112 -6.39 -2.00 -6.47
N ALA A 113 -5.20 -1.61 -6.92
CA ALA A 113 -4.04 -2.48 -7.15
C ALA A 113 -2.71 -1.75 -6.90
N ASN A 114 -1.71 -2.51 -6.45
CA ASN A 114 -0.32 -2.08 -6.25
C ASN A 114 -0.22 -0.80 -5.37
N PRO A 115 -0.46 -0.92 -4.05
CA PRO A 115 -0.27 0.17 -3.11
C PRO A 115 1.23 0.47 -2.87
N TYR A 116 1.76 1.47 -3.57
CA TYR A 116 3.19 1.87 -3.45
C TYR A 116 3.49 2.76 -2.24
N ALA A 117 2.48 3.38 -1.65
CA ALA A 117 2.65 4.40 -0.62
C ALA A 117 2.41 3.85 0.78
N GLY A 118 3.01 4.52 1.76
CA GLY A 118 2.76 4.24 3.17
C GLY A 118 1.33 4.65 3.56
N LEU A 119 0.81 3.99 4.57
CA LEU A 119 -0.49 4.33 5.14
C LEU A 119 -0.39 5.60 6.00
N ILE A 120 -1.53 6.19 6.30
CA ILE A 120 -1.68 7.08 7.45
C ILE A 120 -2.78 6.56 8.37
N MET A 121 -2.59 6.73 9.68
CA MET A 121 -3.58 6.35 10.67
C MET A 121 -4.41 7.58 11.06
N GLY A 122 -5.71 7.51 10.80
CA GLY A 122 -6.66 8.54 11.21
C GLY A 122 -7.18 8.33 12.63
N LYS A 123 -8.21 9.09 12.97
CA LYS A 123 -8.93 8.91 14.25
C LYS A 123 -9.58 7.52 14.28
N GLN A 124 -9.69 6.95 15.49
CA GLN A 124 -10.31 5.65 15.75
C GLN A 124 -9.56 4.44 15.15
N GLY A 125 -8.32 4.59 14.70
CA GLY A 125 -7.50 3.49 14.20
C GLY A 125 -7.74 3.11 12.74
N ASN A 126 -8.57 3.87 12.01
CA ASN A 126 -8.75 3.69 10.57
C ASN A 126 -7.44 3.98 9.81
N LEU A 127 -7.13 3.15 8.82
CA LEU A 127 -5.98 3.34 7.94
C LEU A 127 -6.44 3.93 6.62
N TYR A 128 -5.64 4.82 6.05
CA TYR A 128 -5.91 5.45 4.76
C TYR A 128 -4.69 5.34 3.87
N GLY A 129 -4.91 5.15 2.57
CA GLY A 129 -3.83 5.03 1.60
C GLY A 129 -4.31 5.19 0.18
N THR A 130 -3.42 4.90 -0.75
CA THR A 130 -3.68 4.97 -2.19
C THR A 130 -3.25 3.69 -2.88
N THR A 131 -3.92 3.36 -3.98
CA THR A 131 -3.46 2.35 -4.94
C THR A 131 -3.13 3.00 -6.27
N ALA A 132 -2.03 2.61 -6.90
CA ALA A 132 -1.61 3.23 -8.17
C ALA A 132 -2.53 2.88 -9.34
N TYR A 133 -3.21 1.73 -9.26
CA TYR A 133 -4.14 1.21 -10.26
C TYR A 133 -5.46 0.76 -9.61
N GLY A 134 -6.40 0.31 -10.44
CA GLY A 134 -7.76 -0.02 -10.05
C GLY A 134 -8.66 1.21 -9.89
N GLY A 135 -9.88 0.98 -9.43
CA GLY A 135 -10.99 1.92 -9.50
C GLY A 135 -11.91 1.66 -10.70
N THR A 136 -13.00 2.42 -10.79
CA THR A 136 -14.10 2.16 -11.74
C THR A 136 -13.91 2.76 -13.13
N SER A 137 -12.86 3.56 -13.35
CA SER A 137 -12.65 4.32 -14.59
C SER A 137 -11.61 3.68 -15.50
N ASN A 138 -11.75 3.82 -16.81
CA ASN A 138 -10.72 3.40 -17.75
C ASN A 138 -9.65 4.49 -17.86
N CYS A 139 -8.43 4.18 -17.43
CA CYS A 139 -7.33 5.14 -17.51
C CYS A 139 -6.73 5.18 -18.91
N PRO A 140 -6.73 6.33 -19.60
CA PRO A 140 -6.09 6.43 -20.91
C PRO A 140 -4.57 6.21 -20.77
N GLY A 141 -4.01 5.31 -21.58
CA GLY A 141 -2.56 5.13 -21.69
C GLY A 141 -1.93 4.08 -20.78
N ILE A 142 -2.69 3.46 -19.88
CA ILE A 142 -2.23 2.26 -19.14
C ILE A 142 -2.80 1.02 -19.84
N VAL A 143 -1.93 0.28 -20.52
CA VAL A 143 -2.29 -1.00 -21.14
C VAL A 143 -2.17 -2.11 -20.09
N GLY A 144 -3.26 -2.84 -19.84
CA GLY A 144 -3.27 -4.05 -19.01
C GLY A 144 -3.76 -3.90 -17.57
N PHE A 145 -3.93 -2.67 -17.06
CA PHE A 145 -4.66 -2.40 -15.82
C PHE A 145 -5.87 -1.52 -16.11
N ASN A 146 -7.03 -1.92 -15.58
CA ASN A 146 -8.19 -1.04 -15.52
C ASN A 146 -8.02 -0.11 -14.30
N GLY A 147 -8.50 1.13 -14.39
CA GLY A 147 -8.44 2.06 -13.27
C GLY A 147 -7.27 3.06 -13.29
N CYS A 148 -7.52 4.29 -12.83
CA CYS A 148 -6.49 5.32 -12.64
C CYS A 148 -5.94 5.37 -11.21
N GLY A 149 -6.29 4.42 -10.36
CA GLY A 149 -5.93 4.38 -8.94
C GLY A 149 -7.05 4.85 -8.01
N THR A 150 -6.91 4.53 -6.73
CA THR A 150 -7.90 4.86 -5.71
C THR A 150 -7.28 5.59 -4.51
N VAL A 151 -8.13 6.29 -3.76
CA VAL A 151 -7.92 6.61 -2.34
C VAL A 151 -8.84 5.69 -1.56
N PHE A 152 -8.31 4.96 -0.59
CA PHE A 152 -9.09 4.02 0.22
C PHE A 152 -9.01 4.30 1.72
N LYS A 153 -9.95 3.70 2.45
CA LYS A 153 -9.95 3.55 3.91
C LYS A 153 -10.04 2.07 4.26
N LEU A 154 -9.29 1.61 5.24
CA LEU A 154 -9.53 0.36 5.95
C LEU A 154 -9.98 0.67 7.38
N ASP A 155 -11.15 0.18 7.78
CA ASP A 155 -11.64 0.34 9.14
C ASP A 155 -11.08 -0.73 10.10
N THR A 156 -11.36 -0.57 11.40
CA THR A 156 -10.89 -1.50 12.45
C THR A 156 -11.57 -2.86 12.42
N SER A 157 -12.60 -3.02 11.59
CA SER A 157 -13.26 -4.30 11.30
C SER A 157 -12.78 -4.89 9.98
N GLU A 158 -11.65 -4.38 9.45
CA GLU A 158 -11.00 -4.85 8.23
C GLU A 158 -11.87 -4.69 6.96
N ASN A 159 -12.83 -3.77 7.00
CA ASN A 159 -13.60 -3.41 5.81
C ASN A 159 -12.87 -2.30 5.04
N GLU A 160 -12.55 -2.59 3.78
CA GLU A 160 -12.06 -1.59 2.84
C GLU A 160 -13.22 -0.76 2.29
N THR A 161 -12.95 0.52 2.05
CA THR A 161 -13.86 1.43 1.37
C THR A 161 -13.07 2.36 0.47
N VAL A 162 -13.35 2.27 -0.83
CA VAL A 162 -12.87 3.23 -1.82
C VAL A 162 -13.54 4.58 -1.58
N LEU A 163 -12.74 5.55 -1.17
CA LEU A 163 -13.20 6.92 -0.91
C LEU A 163 -13.18 7.77 -2.18
N HIS A 164 -12.27 7.48 -3.10
CA HIS A 164 -12.19 8.12 -4.42
C HIS A 164 -11.64 7.16 -5.46
N SER A 165 -12.26 7.12 -6.64
CA SER A 165 -11.71 6.47 -7.83
C SER A 165 -11.28 7.56 -8.81
N PHE A 166 -9.99 7.60 -9.11
CA PHE A 166 -9.49 8.57 -10.08
C PHE A 166 -9.97 8.26 -11.48
N THR A 167 -10.18 9.30 -12.28
CA THR A 167 -10.76 9.20 -13.63
C THR A 167 -9.81 9.62 -14.77
N GLY A 168 -8.56 9.97 -14.46
CA GLY A 168 -7.61 10.49 -15.44
C GLY A 168 -7.72 12.00 -15.58
N ALA A 169 -7.46 12.54 -16.78
CA ALA A 169 -7.61 13.98 -16.99
C ALA A 169 -9.10 14.39 -16.97
N PRO A 170 -9.51 15.42 -16.20
CA PRO A 170 -8.67 16.37 -15.45
C PRO A 170 -8.46 16.05 -13.96
N ASP A 171 -9.06 15.01 -13.42
CA ASP A 171 -9.08 14.64 -12.00
C ASP A 171 -7.71 14.24 -11.43
N GLY A 172 -7.08 13.21 -11.98
CA GLY A 172 -5.83 12.63 -11.51
C GLY A 172 -5.65 11.20 -11.97
N ALA A 173 -4.43 10.67 -11.94
CA ALA A 173 -4.10 9.27 -12.21
C ALA A 173 -2.78 8.87 -11.56
N ASN A 174 -2.68 7.60 -11.16
CA ASN A 174 -1.50 6.99 -10.56
C ASN A 174 -1.03 7.71 -9.28
N PRO A 175 -1.83 7.65 -8.19
CA PRO A 175 -1.46 8.21 -6.90
C PRO A 175 -0.37 7.37 -6.20
N PHE A 176 0.89 7.53 -6.60
CA PHE A 176 2.03 6.80 -6.04
C PHE A 176 2.49 7.30 -4.65
N ALA A 177 2.10 8.51 -4.26
CA ALA A 177 2.57 9.14 -3.03
C ALA A 177 1.61 8.91 -1.86
N GLY A 178 2.17 8.94 -0.65
CA GLY A 178 1.39 8.87 0.59
C GLY A 178 0.49 10.10 0.80
N LEU A 179 -0.54 9.90 1.61
CA LEU A 179 -1.47 10.95 2.01
C LEU A 179 -0.94 11.72 3.22
N ILE A 180 -1.44 12.93 3.40
CA ILE A 180 -1.41 13.62 4.69
C ILE A 180 -2.84 13.94 5.12
N MET A 181 -3.07 14.05 6.42
CA MET A 181 -4.38 14.34 7.00
C MET A 181 -4.33 15.61 7.85
N ASP A 182 -5.32 16.49 7.70
CA ASP A 182 -5.48 17.65 8.58
C ASP A 182 -6.25 17.30 9.87
N LYS A 183 -6.35 18.27 10.80
CA LYS A 183 -7.04 18.09 12.08
C LYS A 183 -8.52 17.73 11.95
N ASP A 184 -9.14 18.10 10.83
CA ASP A 184 -10.55 17.89 10.54
C ASP A 184 -10.78 16.53 9.85
N GLY A 185 -9.70 15.81 9.53
CA GLY A 185 -9.75 14.50 8.89
C GLY A 185 -9.76 14.57 7.36
N ASN A 186 -9.55 15.74 6.75
CA ASN A 186 -9.45 15.80 5.30
C ASN A 186 -8.12 15.22 4.84
N LEU A 187 -8.15 14.46 3.74
CA LEU A 187 -6.98 13.85 3.13
C LEU A 187 -6.44 14.76 2.03
N TYR A 188 -5.12 14.86 1.93
CA TYR A 188 -4.42 15.57 0.86
C TYR A 188 -3.39 14.64 0.25
N GLY A 189 -3.22 14.73 -1.06
CA GLY A 189 -2.28 13.89 -1.80
C GLY A 189 -2.01 14.42 -3.18
N THR A 190 -1.25 13.63 -3.94
CA THR A 190 -0.85 13.97 -5.31
C THR A 190 -1.01 12.79 -6.24
N THR A 191 -1.31 13.07 -7.50
CA THR A 191 -1.27 12.11 -8.59
C THR A 191 -0.13 12.48 -9.55
N SER A 192 0.54 11.51 -10.17
CA SER A 192 1.61 11.81 -11.16
C SER A 192 1.05 12.03 -12.57
N GLY A 193 -0.11 11.45 -12.86
CA GLY A 193 -0.87 11.62 -14.11
C GLY A 193 -2.20 12.34 -13.90
N GLY A 194 -2.91 12.62 -15.00
CA GLY A 194 -4.15 13.39 -15.00
C GLY A 194 -3.91 14.91 -14.97
N GLY A 195 -4.87 15.69 -14.49
CA GLY A 195 -4.82 17.14 -14.63
C GLY A 195 -5.01 17.62 -16.07
N ARG A 196 -5.09 18.94 -16.27
CA ARG A 196 -5.36 19.53 -17.60
C ARG A 196 -4.34 19.15 -18.67
N LEU A 197 -3.08 18.96 -18.28
CA LEU A 197 -1.96 18.68 -19.19
C LEU A 197 -1.38 17.27 -19.03
N GLY A 198 -1.98 16.41 -18.20
CA GLY A 198 -1.49 15.04 -17.99
C GLY A 198 -0.35 14.89 -16.97
N TYR A 199 0.11 15.98 -16.33
CA TYR A 199 1.27 15.99 -15.43
C TYR A 199 0.93 15.93 -13.94
N GLY A 200 -0.26 15.44 -13.59
CA GLY A 200 -0.64 15.24 -12.20
C GLY A 200 -1.53 16.33 -11.61
N THR A 201 -2.04 16.04 -10.42
CA THR A 201 -2.82 16.98 -9.60
C THR A 201 -2.38 16.93 -8.15
N VAL A 202 -2.67 18.02 -7.42
CA VAL A 202 -2.71 18.02 -5.95
C VAL A 202 -4.18 18.05 -5.58
N PHE A 203 -4.64 17.13 -4.74
CA PHE A 203 -6.05 17.00 -4.38
C PHE A 203 -6.27 17.13 -2.88
N LYS A 204 -7.51 17.48 -2.52
CA LYS A 204 -8.07 17.40 -1.18
C LYS A 204 -9.34 16.58 -1.24
N LEU A 205 -9.46 15.57 -0.38
CA LEU A 205 -10.70 14.83 -0.16
C LEU A 205 -11.26 15.19 1.21
N ALA A 206 -12.42 15.85 1.21
CA ALA A 206 -13.12 16.17 2.46
C ALA A 206 -13.92 14.95 2.92
N LEU A 207 -13.53 14.37 4.05
CA LEU A 207 -14.29 13.27 4.65
C LEU A 207 -15.46 13.87 5.42
N ALA A 208 -16.68 13.45 5.08
CA ALA A 208 -17.84 13.79 5.89
C ALA A 208 -17.66 13.15 7.28
N GLN A 209 -17.76 13.97 8.33
CA GLN A 209 -17.70 13.53 9.73
C GLN A 209 -19.04 12.96 10.19
#